data_AF-A0A848HG75-F1
#
_entry.id   AF-A0A848HG75-F1
#
_cell.length_a   1.000
_cell.length_b   1.000
_cell.length_c   1.000
_cell.angle_alpha   90.00
_cell.angle_beta   90.00
_cell.angle_gamma   90.00
#
_symmetry.space_group_name_H-M   'P 1'
#
loop_
_entity.id
_entity.type
_entity.pdbx_description
1 polymer ?
#
loop_
_entity_poly.entity_id
_entity_poly.type
_entity_poly.pdbx_seq_one_letter_code
_entity_poly.pdbx_strand_id
1 'polypeptide(L)'
;MSPRHRRMPRPAFMTGPALLLAAVIVTHLPATAAPGRSRKKAEPETVDFARLAQHRPSKCGPDTGVVAGPAGWKEAPPMCVWQGRLEMRRWQASAVPGACIAPPAAWLAWQRPRLGGQPAAPGAAWHSGWKSHYLGGPGDNGTERIATVEMREPGVWTATEWTWSPSTRAATRTWQEGRWKLIGEAASKVRAGDTGPATPLRKAWETNLKGRAGEIAHDGWRWNSDGKCLRMAPLPPASAPLPLPRAREDARLEQRAAMQIQLARRYPGATFLMPFRLLDAPAAAPRSGAKYAAIWTERSNVTGQLWIPQKSGEAPIRAQVGATLPARYDTPSGLAAGSGTLRAIEREMTGIADTWSANHER
;
A
#
# COMPACT_ATOMS: atom_id res chain seq x y z
N MET A 1 12.54 62.58 -12.95
CA MET A 1 12.68 62.88 -14.39
C MET A 1 12.33 61.64 -15.20
N SER A 2 11.32 61.73 -16.06
CA SER A 2 11.19 60.96 -17.30
C SER A 2 11.37 61.98 -18.45
N PRO A 3 11.34 61.65 -19.77
CA PRO A 3 11.28 60.33 -20.43
C PRO A 3 12.25 60.22 -21.64
N ARG A 4 12.17 59.11 -22.41
CA ARG A 4 12.15 58.99 -23.90
C ARG A 4 12.61 57.57 -24.33
N HIS A 5 11.82 56.78 -25.07
CA HIS A 5 11.63 56.82 -26.55
C HIS A 5 12.94 56.57 -27.33
N ARG A 6 13.07 55.81 -28.42
CA ARG A 6 12.22 54.99 -29.35
C ARG A 6 13.19 53.91 -29.97
N ARG A 7 12.88 52.98 -30.89
CA ARG A 7 11.77 52.66 -31.83
C ARG A 7 11.85 51.14 -32.19
N MET A 8 10.93 50.60 -33.00
CA MET A 8 11.18 49.38 -33.82
C MET A 8 11.90 49.74 -35.14
N PRO A 9 12.37 48.76 -35.94
CA PRO A 9 11.53 48.32 -37.06
C PRO A 9 11.47 46.80 -37.35
N ARG A 10 10.49 46.45 -38.19
CA ARG A 10 10.22 45.16 -38.88
C ARG A 10 11.12 45.03 -40.16
N PRO A 11 10.75 44.25 -41.22
CA PRO A 11 10.74 42.79 -41.40
C PRO A 11 11.51 42.31 -42.67
N ALA A 12 11.59 40.99 -42.91
CA ALA A 12 11.70 40.38 -44.26
C ALA A 12 11.12 38.94 -44.19
N PHE A 13 10.10 38.54 -44.96
CA PHE A 13 10.00 38.30 -46.41
C PHE A 13 10.85 37.14 -46.96
N MET A 14 10.19 36.03 -47.30
CA MET A 14 10.11 35.37 -48.63
C MET A 14 9.49 33.95 -48.43
N THR A 15 8.37 33.52 -49.02
CA THR A 15 7.95 33.34 -50.43
C THR A 15 8.85 32.38 -51.24
N GLY A 16 8.31 31.23 -51.65
CA GLY A 16 8.92 30.35 -52.64
C GLY A 16 8.40 28.90 -52.64
N PRO A 17 7.38 28.56 -53.45
CA PRO A 17 6.96 27.18 -53.69
C PRO A 17 7.74 26.53 -54.84
N ALA A 18 7.90 25.21 -54.82
CA ALA A 18 8.33 24.44 -55.99
C ALA A 18 7.65 23.06 -56.01
N LEU A 19 6.70 22.88 -56.94
CA LEU A 19 6.35 21.54 -57.42
C LEU A 19 7.53 20.99 -58.22
N LEU A 20 7.73 19.68 -58.17
CA LEU A 20 8.15 18.92 -59.34
C LEU A 20 7.63 17.48 -59.23
N LEU A 21 6.79 17.08 -60.18
CA LEU A 21 6.41 15.67 -60.37
C LEU A 21 7.58 14.92 -61.01
N ALA A 22 7.78 13.68 -60.58
CA ALA A 22 8.38 12.64 -61.41
C ALA A 22 7.63 11.32 -61.15
N ALA A 23 6.82 10.89 -62.12
CA ALA A 23 6.11 9.62 -62.04
C ALA A 23 7.01 8.50 -62.58
N VAL A 24 7.13 7.41 -61.82
CA VAL A 24 7.65 6.13 -62.32
C VAL A 24 6.63 5.06 -61.98
N ILE A 25 5.96 4.55 -63.00
CA ILE A 25 5.03 3.43 -62.90
C ILE A 25 5.83 2.14 -63.06
N VAL A 26 5.88 1.31 -62.02
CA VAL A 26 6.32 -0.09 -62.13
C VAL A 26 5.18 -0.98 -61.65
N THR A 27 4.71 -1.83 -62.56
CA THR A 27 3.65 -2.79 -62.34
C THR A 27 4.16 -4.00 -61.56
N HIS A 28 3.62 -4.25 -60.36
CA HIS A 28 3.71 -5.55 -59.71
C HIS A 28 2.35 -6.01 -59.20
N LEU A 29 2.07 -7.31 -59.40
CA LEU A 29 0.78 -7.93 -59.15
C LEU A 29 0.42 -7.92 -57.65
N PRO A 30 -0.87 -7.80 -57.29
CA PRO A 30 -1.32 -8.04 -55.92
C PRO A 30 -1.27 -9.55 -55.62
N ALA A 31 -0.16 -10.01 -55.08
CA ALA A 31 -0.10 -11.32 -54.44
C ALA A 31 -1.11 -11.32 -53.27
N THR A 32 -2.07 -12.25 -53.30
CA THR A 32 -3.11 -12.41 -52.29
C THR A 32 -2.49 -12.65 -50.92
N ALA A 33 -2.46 -11.61 -50.08
CA ALA A 33 -1.91 -11.70 -48.74
C ALA A 33 -2.80 -12.64 -47.90
N ALA A 34 -2.26 -13.80 -47.52
CA ALA A 34 -2.93 -14.71 -46.61
C ALA A 34 -3.28 -13.97 -45.29
N PRO A 35 -4.44 -14.27 -44.67
CA PRO A 35 -4.86 -13.56 -43.46
C PRO A 35 -3.83 -13.79 -42.34
N GLY A 36 -3.10 -12.72 -42.01
CA GLY A 36 -2.08 -12.75 -40.97
C GLY A 36 -2.72 -13.16 -39.65
N ARG A 37 -2.37 -14.36 -39.16
CA ARG A 37 -2.70 -14.79 -37.80
C ARG A 37 -2.33 -13.66 -36.84
N SER A 38 -3.31 -13.11 -36.13
CA SER A 38 -3.03 -12.13 -35.09
C SER A 38 -2.12 -12.79 -34.07
N ARG A 39 -0.86 -12.32 -34.04
CA ARG A 39 0.15 -12.84 -33.12
C ARG A 39 -0.27 -12.35 -31.74
N LYS A 40 -0.99 -13.19 -30.98
CA LYS A 40 -1.30 -12.95 -29.56
C LYS A 40 -0.01 -12.44 -28.92
N LYS A 41 -0.02 -11.19 -28.45
CA LYS A 41 1.11 -10.60 -27.71
C LYS A 41 1.32 -11.52 -26.50
N ALA A 42 2.33 -12.37 -26.58
CA ALA A 42 2.67 -13.28 -25.50
C ALA A 42 3.19 -12.40 -24.37
N GLU A 43 2.30 -12.13 -23.41
CA GLU A 43 2.63 -11.37 -22.23
C GLU A 43 3.75 -12.14 -21.49
N PRO A 44 4.92 -11.52 -21.25
CA PRO A 44 6.06 -12.24 -20.69
C PRO A 44 5.78 -12.58 -19.23
N GLU A 45 5.31 -13.81 -19.02
CA GLU A 45 5.05 -14.40 -17.72
C GLU A 45 6.37 -14.59 -16.98
N THR A 46 6.55 -13.94 -15.83
CA THR A 46 7.81 -13.98 -15.06
C THR A 46 8.07 -15.36 -14.46
N VAL A 47 7.02 -16.17 -14.34
CA VAL A 47 7.04 -17.59 -13.97
C VAL A 47 6.39 -18.37 -15.10
N ASP A 48 7.18 -19.06 -15.93
CA ASP A 48 6.67 -19.92 -17.02
C ASP A 48 5.95 -21.15 -16.43
N PHE A 49 4.65 -20.98 -16.19
CA PHE A 49 3.80 -21.99 -15.54
C PHE A 49 3.73 -23.29 -16.36
N ALA A 50 3.67 -23.18 -17.69
CA ALA A 50 3.57 -24.34 -18.57
C ALA A 50 4.83 -25.20 -18.53
N ARG A 51 6.02 -24.57 -18.53
CA ARG A 51 7.31 -25.27 -18.41
C ARG A 51 7.52 -25.88 -17.03
N LEU A 52 7.16 -25.17 -15.96
CA LEU A 52 7.35 -25.64 -14.58
C LEU A 52 6.38 -26.77 -14.20
N ALA A 53 5.14 -26.72 -14.69
CA ALA A 53 4.15 -27.78 -14.49
C ALA A 53 4.46 -29.07 -15.27
N GLN A 54 5.26 -28.98 -16.34
CA GLN A 54 5.49 -30.05 -17.33
C GLN A 54 4.23 -30.68 -17.93
N HIS A 55 3.10 -29.97 -17.87
CA HIS A 55 1.82 -30.42 -18.37
C HIS A 55 1.15 -29.27 -19.11
N ARG A 56 0.46 -29.56 -20.22
CA ARG A 56 -0.30 -28.54 -20.94
C ARG A 56 -1.46 -28.05 -20.04
N PRO A 57 -1.52 -26.75 -19.69
CA PRO A 57 -2.63 -26.23 -18.90
C PRO A 57 -3.96 -26.34 -19.65
N SER A 58 -4.99 -26.85 -18.98
CA SER A 58 -6.39 -26.78 -19.44
C SER A 58 -7.15 -25.75 -18.62
N LYS A 59 -8.37 -25.37 -19.06
CA LYS A 59 -9.32 -24.74 -18.13
C LYS A 59 -9.58 -25.70 -16.97
N CYS A 60 -9.81 -25.16 -15.78
CA CYS A 60 -10.29 -25.94 -14.65
C CYS A 60 -11.74 -26.42 -14.88
N GLY A 61 -12.19 -27.38 -14.05
CA GLY A 61 -13.56 -27.90 -14.10
C GLY A 61 -14.60 -26.85 -13.68
N PRO A 62 -15.90 -27.08 -13.95
CA PRO A 62 -16.97 -26.15 -13.57
C PRO A 62 -17.07 -25.93 -12.06
N ASP A 63 -16.66 -26.92 -11.25
CA ASP A 63 -16.67 -26.86 -9.78
C ASP A 63 -15.58 -25.92 -9.21
N THR A 64 -14.61 -25.52 -10.04
CA THR A 64 -13.59 -24.53 -9.68
C THR A 64 -14.20 -23.12 -9.75
N GLY A 65 -14.98 -22.79 -8.72
CA GLY A 65 -15.75 -21.54 -8.62
C GLY A 65 -14.91 -20.25 -8.71
N VAL A 66 -15.59 -19.11 -8.88
CA VAL A 66 -14.96 -17.79 -8.97
C VAL A 66 -14.46 -17.34 -7.60
N VAL A 67 -13.23 -16.82 -7.54
CA VAL A 67 -12.64 -16.27 -6.31
C VAL A 67 -12.56 -14.75 -6.45
N ALA A 68 -13.48 -14.07 -5.77
CA ALA A 68 -13.55 -12.62 -5.73
C ALA A 68 -12.24 -12.03 -5.19
N GLY A 69 -11.53 -11.31 -6.06
CA GLY A 69 -10.36 -10.52 -5.68
C GLY A 69 -10.74 -9.27 -4.87
N PRO A 70 -9.74 -8.50 -4.39
CA PRO A 70 -9.99 -7.21 -3.77
C PRO A 70 -10.63 -6.22 -4.75
N ALA A 71 -11.24 -5.14 -4.23
CA ALA A 71 -11.80 -4.08 -5.07
C ALA A 71 -10.78 -3.57 -6.11
N GLY A 72 -11.22 -3.47 -7.37
CA GLY A 72 -10.37 -3.09 -8.50
C GLY A 72 -9.65 -4.26 -9.19
N TRP A 73 -9.73 -5.50 -8.70
CA TRP A 73 -9.11 -6.67 -9.35
C TRP A 73 -10.13 -7.52 -10.11
N LYS A 74 -9.79 -7.91 -11.35
CA LYS A 74 -10.60 -8.79 -12.19
C LYS A 74 -9.90 -10.12 -12.41
N GLU A 75 -10.58 -11.22 -12.09
CA GLU A 75 -10.07 -12.59 -12.30
C GLU A 75 -10.14 -12.98 -13.80
N ALA A 76 -9.13 -13.71 -14.27
CA ALA A 76 -9.10 -14.41 -15.55
C ALA A 76 -9.42 -15.91 -15.35
N PRO A 77 -9.98 -16.61 -16.35
CA PRO A 77 -10.41 -18.01 -16.18
C PRO A 77 -9.32 -18.92 -15.60
N PRO A 78 -9.60 -19.69 -14.54
CA PRO A 78 -8.60 -20.50 -13.85
C PRO A 78 -8.09 -21.65 -14.73
N MET A 79 -6.80 -21.95 -14.59
CA MET A 79 -6.08 -22.94 -15.38
C MET A 79 -5.55 -24.06 -14.50
N CYS A 80 -5.80 -25.31 -14.89
CA CYS A 80 -5.49 -26.49 -14.09
C CYS A 80 -4.51 -27.44 -14.79
N VAL A 81 -3.69 -28.13 -13.99
CA VAL A 81 -2.80 -29.22 -14.38
C VAL A 81 -2.83 -30.34 -13.34
N TRP A 82 -2.14 -31.45 -13.60
CA TRP A 82 -2.04 -32.62 -12.71
C TRP A 82 -3.41 -33.14 -12.24
N GLN A 83 -4.35 -33.28 -13.18
CA GLN A 83 -5.74 -33.72 -12.90
C GLN A 83 -6.49 -32.79 -11.92
N GLY A 84 -6.28 -31.47 -12.05
CA GLY A 84 -6.91 -30.47 -11.18
C GLY A 84 -6.22 -30.29 -9.82
N ARG A 85 -5.11 -30.99 -9.56
CA ARG A 85 -4.38 -30.88 -8.29
C ARG A 85 -3.47 -29.66 -8.19
N LEU A 86 -3.13 -29.03 -9.31
CA LEU A 86 -2.47 -27.72 -9.31
C LEU A 86 -3.33 -26.77 -10.13
N GLU A 87 -3.86 -25.78 -9.43
CA GLU A 87 -4.74 -24.74 -9.93
C GLU A 87 -3.98 -23.42 -9.98
N MET A 88 -4.08 -22.69 -11.08
CA MET A 88 -3.53 -21.35 -11.27
C MET A 88 -4.67 -20.36 -11.53
N ARG A 89 -4.76 -19.34 -10.67
CA ARG A 89 -5.65 -18.18 -10.81
C ARG A 89 -4.84 -16.95 -11.12
N ARG A 90 -5.39 -16.05 -11.92
CA ARG A 90 -4.77 -14.76 -12.26
C ARG A 90 -5.77 -13.65 -12.11
N TRP A 91 -5.33 -12.54 -11.52
CA TRP A 91 -6.09 -11.29 -11.52
C TRP A 91 -5.28 -10.18 -12.18
N GLN A 92 -5.98 -9.26 -12.83
CA GLN A 92 -5.42 -8.00 -13.34
C GLN A 92 -6.05 -6.84 -12.56
N ALA A 93 -5.23 -5.90 -12.14
CA ALA A 93 -5.70 -4.70 -11.48
C ALA A 93 -6.18 -3.66 -12.50
N SER A 94 -7.34 -3.09 -12.26
CA SER A 94 -7.80 -1.84 -12.85
C SER A 94 -7.38 -0.67 -11.96
N ALA A 95 -7.06 0.47 -12.55
CA ALA A 95 -6.85 1.70 -11.79
C ALA A 95 -8.15 2.11 -11.07
N VAL A 96 -8.06 2.41 -9.77
CA VAL A 96 -9.18 2.93 -8.97
C VAL A 96 -8.90 4.41 -8.67
N PRO A 97 -9.60 5.36 -9.31
CA PRO A 97 -9.41 6.78 -9.08
C PRO A 97 -9.61 7.15 -7.60
N GLY A 98 -8.70 7.95 -7.04
CA GLY A 98 -8.78 8.39 -5.64
C GLY A 98 -8.53 7.31 -4.58
N ALA A 99 -8.03 6.12 -4.97
CA ALA A 99 -7.68 5.08 -4.00
C ALA A 99 -6.63 5.56 -2.99
N CYS A 100 -6.84 5.24 -1.71
CA CYS A 100 -5.92 5.63 -0.63
C CYS A 100 -4.55 4.94 -0.70
N ILE A 101 -4.58 3.70 -1.17
CA ILE A 101 -3.45 2.77 -1.24
C ILE A 101 -3.41 2.12 -2.63
N ALA A 102 -2.23 1.71 -3.06
CA ALA A 102 -2.04 1.05 -4.35
C ALA A 102 -2.77 -0.32 -4.43
N PRO A 103 -3.25 -0.74 -5.62
CA PRO A 103 -3.84 -2.07 -5.82
C PRO A 103 -3.04 -3.27 -5.26
N PRO A 104 -1.69 -3.36 -5.38
CA PRO A 104 -0.93 -4.46 -4.79
C PRO A 104 -0.96 -4.47 -3.25
N ALA A 105 -1.18 -3.34 -2.58
CA ALA A 105 -1.35 -3.29 -1.13
C ALA A 105 -2.67 -3.92 -0.68
N ALA A 106 -3.76 -3.63 -1.39
CA ALA A 106 -5.06 -4.26 -1.16
C ALA A 106 -5.00 -5.77 -1.42
N TRP A 107 -4.30 -6.19 -2.48
CA TRP A 107 -4.10 -7.61 -2.79
C TRP A 107 -3.25 -8.34 -1.75
N LEU A 108 -2.15 -7.73 -1.28
CA LEU A 108 -1.26 -8.33 -0.29
C LEU A 108 -2.01 -8.65 1.01
N ALA A 109 -2.80 -7.70 1.50
CA ALA A 109 -3.60 -7.87 2.71
C ALA A 109 -4.70 -8.92 2.56
N TRP A 110 -5.35 -8.97 1.39
CA TRP A 110 -6.34 -9.99 1.06
C TRP A 110 -5.73 -11.41 0.98
N GLN A 111 -4.50 -11.54 0.50
CA GLN A 111 -3.84 -12.84 0.39
C GLN A 111 -3.29 -13.40 1.70
N ARG A 112 -2.72 -12.56 2.59
CA ARG A 112 -2.11 -13.04 3.85
C ARG A 112 -2.96 -14.04 4.64
N PRO A 113 -4.25 -13.80 4.96
CA PRO A 113 -5.06 -14.77 5.69
C PRO A 113 -5.31 -16.07 4.91
N ARG A 114 -5.33 -16.01 3.56
CA ARG A 114 -5.51 -17.19 2.69
C ARG A 114 -4.26 -18.08 2.59
N LEU A 115 -3.13 -17.64 3.16
CA LEU A 115 -1.84 -18.35 3.21
C LEU A 115 -1.44 -18.70 4.66
N GLY A 116 -2.42 -18.76 5.58
CA GLY A 116 -2.18 -19.00 7.01
C GLY A 116 -1.46 -17.85 7.74
N GLY A 117 -1.30 -16.69 7.08
CA GLY A 117 -0.59 -15.54 7.61
C GLY A 117 -1.35 -14.86 8.73
N GLN A 118 -0.74 -14.76 9.91
CA GLN A 118 -1.32 -14.09 11.08
C GLN A 118 -1.62 -12.60 10.79
N PRO A 119 -2.85 -12.09 11.08
CA PRO A 119 -3.24 -10.71 10.78
C PRO A 119 -2.37 -9.63 11.43
N ALA A 120 -1.69 -9.97 12.53
CA ALA A 120 -0.87 -9.05 13.34
C ALA A 120 0.64 -9.10 13.01
N ALA A 121 1.08 -9.98 12.09
CA ALA A 121 2.50 -10.19 11.81
C ALA A 121 3.13 -8.99 11.07
N PRO A 122 4.34 -8.52 11.47
CA PRO A 122 5.09 -7.48 10.76
C PRO A 122 5.37 -7.81 9.28
N GLY A 123 5.77 -6.79 8.52
CA GLY A 123 5.92 -6.89 7.07
C GLY A 123 4.60 -7.11 6.34
N ALA A 124 3.48 -6.63 6.91
CA ALA A 124 2.14 -6.71 6.32
C ALA A 124 1.86 -5.59 5.31
N ALA A 125 2.59 -4.48 5.38
CA ALA A 125 2.41 -3.35 4.49
C ALA A 125 3.18 -3.52 3.18
N TRP A 126 2.56 -3.10 2.08
CA TRP A 126 3.20 -2.98 0.78
C TRP A 126 4.20 -1.83 0.78
N HIS A 127 5.37 -1.99 0.16
CA HIS A 127 6.28 -0.86 -0.05
C HIS A 127 6.13 -0.30 -1.47
N SER A 128 5.88 1.01 -1.62
CA SER A 128 5.59 1.61 -2.94
C SER A 128 6.74 1.51 -3.95
N GLY A 129 7.97 1.29 -3.46
CA GLY A 129 9.15 1.04 -4.29
C GLY A 129 9.29 -0.41 -4.80
N TRP A 130 8.46 -1.35 -4.32
CA TRP A 130 8.44 -2.71 -4.86
C TRP A 130 7.79 -2.73 -6.24
N LYS A 131 8.39 -3.48 -7.16
CA LYS A 131 7.79 -3.81 -8.47
C LYS A 131 7.04 -5.15 -8.44
N SER A 132 7.23 -5.92 -7.38
CA SER A 132 6.70 -7.27 -7.24
C SER A 132 6.90 -7.82 -5.82
N HIS A 133 6.06 -8.78 -5.43
CA HIS A 133 6.17 -9.47 -4.14
C HIS A 133 5.70 -10.92 -4.25
N TYR A 134 6.18 -11.75 -3.31
CA TYR A 134 5.92 -13.18 -3.23
C TYR A 134 5.46 -13.53 -1.80
N LEU A 135 4.42 -14.35 -1.70
CA LEU A 135 4.03 -15.06 -0.50
C LEU A 135 3.91 -16.56 -0.82
N GLY A 136 4.21 -17.41 0.17
CA GLY A 136 3.97 -18.84 0.09
C GLY A 136 3.73 -19.41 1.48
N GLY A 137 2.88 -20.42 1.59
CA GLY A 137 2.51 -21.03 2.86
C GLY A 137 1.32 -21.99 2.74
N PRO A 138 0.94 -22.63 3.85
CA PRO A 138 -0.20 -23.54 3.89
C PRO A 138 -1.50 -22.80 3.58
N GLY A 139 -2.34 -23.42 2.73
CA GLY A 139 -3.71 -23.01 2.49
C GLY A 139 -4.71 -23.83 3.31
N ASP A 140 -5.98 -23.66 2.99
CA ASP A 140 -7.08 -24.40 3.64
C ASP A 140 -7.02 -25.90 3.28
N ASN A 141 -7.61 -26.76 4.12
CA ASN A 141 -7.84 -28.19 3.83
C ASN A 141 -6.59 -29.00 3.41
N GLY A 142 -5.40 -28.63 3.92
CA GLY A 142 -4.14 -29.32 3.59
C GLY A 142 -3.62 -29.02 2.18
N THR A 143 -4.07 -27.91 1.58
CA THR A 143 -3.48 -27.37 0.34
C THR A 143 -2.23 -26.55 0.66
N GLU A 144 -1.34 -26.44 -0.32
CA GLU A 144 -0.21 -25.51 -0.32
C GLU A 144 -0.51 -24.36 -1.29
N ARG A 145 -0.16 -23.12 -0.93
CA ARG A 145 -0.41 -21.94 -1.76
C ARG A 145 0.85 -21.12 -1.98
N ILE A 146 0.98 -20.60 -3.19
CA ILE A 146 1.95 -19.58 -3.59
C ILE A 146 1.17 -18.45 -4.24
N ALA A 147 1.49 -17.21 -3.89
CA ALA A 147 0.88 -16.03 -4.49
C ALA A 147 1.97 -15.01 -4.86
N THR A 148 1.92 -14.49 -6.08
CA THR A 148 2.75 -13.37 -6.54
C THR A 148 1.90 -12.20 -7.00
N VAL A 149 2.44 -11.00 -6.84
CA VAL A 149 1.93 -9.77 -7.47
C VAL A 149 3.10 -9.04 -8.10
N GLU A 150 2.90 -8.51 -9.30
CA GLU A 150 3.96 -7.91 -10.12
C GLU A 150 3.45 -6.85 -11.10
N MET A 151 4.28 -5.85 -11.36
CA MET A 151 4.01 -4.78 -12.30
C MET A 151 4.58 -5.14 -13.68
N ARG A 152 3.70 -5.42 -14.66
CA ARG A 152 4.07 -5.78 -16.04
C ARG A 152 4.57 -4.58 -16.84
N GLU A 153 3.80 -3.50 -16.76
CA GLU A 153 4.04 -2.20 -17.39
C GLU A 153 3.78 -1.13 -16.30
N PRO A 154 4.32 0.10 -16.36
CA PRO A 154 4.16 1.10 -15.31
C PRO A 154 2.69 1.33 -14.92
N GLY A 155 2.34 0.99 -13.66
CA GLY A 155 0.98 1.08 -13.12
C GLY A 155 0.06 -0.11 -13.45
N VAL A 156 0.45 -1.02 -14.33
CA VAL A 156 -0.32 -2.24 -14.69
C VAL A 156 0.13 -3.40 -13.81
N TRP A 157 -0.71 -3.75 -12.84
CA TRP A 157 -0.45 -4.84 -11.89
C TRP A 157 -1.17 -6.13 -12.30
N THR A 158 -0.44 -7.23 -12.26
CA THR A 158 -0.98 -8.59 -12.36
C THR A 158 -0.65 -9.36 -11.11
N ALA A 159 -1.53 -10.26 -10.71
CA ALA A 159 -1.30 -11.17 -9.59
C ALA A 159 -1.64 -12.59 -10.00
N THR A 160 -0.85 -13.55 -9.54
CA THR A 160 -1.07 -14.98 -9.81
C THR A 160 -1.06 -15.74 -8.49
N GLU A 161 -1.97 -16.69 -8.35
CA GLU A 161 -2.02 -17.64 -7.24
C GLU A 161 -1.94 -19.04 -7.81
N TRP A 162 -1.10 -19.86 -7.20
CA TRP A 162 -1.06 -21.30 -7.42
C TRP A 162 -1.54 -21.97 -6.14
N THR A 163 -2.52 -22.87 -6.25
CA THR A 163 -2.97 -23.76 -5.17
C THR A 163 -2.66 -25.20 -5.57
N TRP A 164 -1.91 -25.90 -4.73
CA TRP A 164 -1.60 -27.31 -4.89
C TRP A 164 -2.31 -28.16 -3.84
N SER A 165 -3.01 -29.20 -4.30
CA SER A 165 -3.73 -30.20 -3.50
C SER A 165 -3.00 -31.55 -3.57
N PRO A 166 -2.15 -31.89 -2.58
CA PRO A 166 -1.28 -33.06 -2.62
C PRO A 166 -2.00 -34.38 -2.91
N SER A 167 -1.39 -35.24 -3.72
CA SER A 167 -1.90 -36.59 -3.95
C SER A 167 -1.85 -37.45 -2.68
N THR A 168 -2.86 -38.31 -2.48
CA THR A 168 -2.84 -39.35 -1.44
C THR A 168 -1.86 -40.48 -1.79
N ARG A 169 -1.53 -40.66 -3.07
CA ARG A 169 -0.56 -41.67 -3.55
C ARG A 169 0.87 -41.15 -3.36
N ALA A 170 1.65 -41.81 -2.51
CA ALA A 170 2.98 -41.37 -2.10
C ALA A 170 3.92 -41.03 -3.28
N ALA A 171 4.09 -41.93 -4.25
CA ALA A 171 4.98 -41.69 -5.41
C ALA A 171 4.55 -40.46 -6.24
N THR A 172 3.24 -40.28 -6.47
CA THR A 172 2.70 -39.10 -7.17
C THR A 172 2.93 -37.83 -6.34
N ARG A 173 2.74 -37.90 -5.01
CA ARG A 173 2.95 -36.78 -4.10
C ARG A 173 4.40 -36.31 -4.11
N THR A 174 5.37 -37.21 -3.98
CA THR A 174 6.81 -36.86 -4.01
C THR A 174 7.23 -36.21 -5.33
N TRP A 175 6.68 -36.66 -6.46
CA TRP A 175 6.88 -35.98 -7.75
C TRP A 175 6.27 -34.57 -7.78
N GLN A 176 5.05 -34.40 -7.25
CA GLN A 176 4.39 -33.10 -7.15
C GLN A 176 5.15 -32.14 -6.21
N GLU A 177 5.63 -32.61 -5.06
CA GLU A 177 6.46 -31.83 -4.12
C GLU A 177 7.72 -31.28 -4.80
N GLY A 178 8.42 -32.11 -5.59
CA GLY A 178 9.59 -31.68 -6.36
C GLY A 178 9.27 -30.57 -7.37
N ARG A 179 8.10 -30.64 -8.02
CA ARG A 179 7.64 -29.60 -8.96
C ARG A 179 7.14 -28.34 -8.24
N TRP A 180 6.47 -28.48 -7.10
CA TRP A 180 6.01 -27.39 -6.25
C TRP A 180 7.18 -26.53 -5.74
N LYS A 181 8.26 -27.19 -5.30
CA LYS A 181 9.51 -26.51 -4.91
C LYS A 181 10.07 -25.64 -6.04
N LEU A 182 10.11 -26.14 -7.28
CA LEU A 182 10.56 -25.36 -8.45
C LEU A 182 9.66 -24.15 -8.74
N ILE A 183 8.34 -24.24 -8.50
CA ILE A 183 7.42 -23.11 -8.62
C ILE A 183 7.72 -22.07 -7.52
N GLY A 184 7.91 -22.51 -6.27
CA GLY A 184 8.30 -21.64 -5.15
C GLY A 184 9.66 -20.95 -5.36
N GLU A 185 10.66 -21.68 -5.87
CA GLU A 185 11.96 -21.12 -6.25
C GLU A 185 11.88 -20.12 -7.40
N ALA A 186 11.05 -20.38 -8.41
CA ALA A 186 10.83 -19.44 -9.52
C ALA A 186 10.10 -18.18 -9.03
N ALA A 187 9.04 -18.34 -8.25
CA ALA A 187 8.21 -17.26 -7.75
C ALA A 187 8.90 -16.42 -6.66
N SER A 188 9.74 -17.02 -5.81
CA SER A 188 10.53 -16.28 -4.81
C SER A 188 11.62 -15.38 -5.43
N LYS A 189 12.16 -15.74 -6.60
CA LYS A 189 13.06 -14.86 -7.39
C LYS A 189 12.38 -13.58 -7.89
N VAL A 190 11.05 -13.55 -7.90
CA VAL A 190 10.24 -12.37 -8.26
C VAL A 190 10.06 -11.42 -7.07
N ARG A 191 10.49 -11.77 -5.84
CA ARG A 191 10.42 -10.90 -4.65
C ARG A 191 11.30 -9.66 -4.84
N ALA A 192 10.70 -8.46 -4.77
CA ALA A 192 11.47 -7.22 -4.66
C ALA A 192 12.29 -7.20 -3.35
N GLY A 193 13.48 -6.61 -3.40
CA GLY A 193 14.41 -6.57 -2.28
C GLY A 193 13.80 -5.98 -1.01
N ASP A 194 14.21 -6.52 0.14
CA ASP A 194 13.74 -6.05 1.43
C ASP A 194 14.19 -4.61 1.67
N THR A 195 13.21 -3.75 1.92
CA THR A 195 13.47 -2.43 2.48
C THR A 195 14.07 -2.62 3.87
N GLY A 196 15.09 -1.84 4.22
CA GLY A 196 15.85 -2.00 5.47
C GLY A 196 15.02 -2.11 6.75
N PRO A 197 15.64 -2.58 7.86
CA PRO A 197 14.94 -3.07 9.04
C PRO A 197 13.87 -2.09 9.55
N ALA A 198 12.65 -2.61 9.74
CA ALA A 198 11.51 -1.82 10.17
C ALA A 198 11.75 -1.20 11.56
N THR A 199 11.57 0.12 11.66
CA THR A 199 11.66 0.84 12.94
C THR A 199 10.60 0.34 13.95
N PRO A 200 10.82 0.50 15.26
CA PRO A 200 9.82 0.15 16.29
C PRO A 200 8.43 0.75 16.03
N LEU A 201 8.38 2.02 15.60
CA LEU A 201 7.12 2.69 15.22
C LEU A 201 6.47 2.06 13.97
N ARG A 202 7.26 1.63 12.98
CA ARG A 202 6.76 0.92 11.79
C ARG A 202 6.14 -0.41 12.18
N LYS A 203 6.79 -1.18 13.05
CA LYS A 203 6.25 -2.45 13.57
C LYS A 203 4.94 -2.24 14.34
N ALA A 204 4.88 -1.22 15.20
CA ALA A 204 3.65 -0.89 15.93
C ALA A 204 2.49 -0.48 14.99
N TRP A 205 2.79 0.27 13.93
CA TRP A 205 1.80 0.60 12.90
C TRP A 205 1.34 -0.63 12.10
N GLU A 206 2.27 -1.43 11.57
CA GLU A 206 1.96 -2.64 10.80
C GLU A 206 1.09 -3.63 11.60
N THR A 207 1.37 -3.82 12.90
CA THR A 207 0.53 -4.65 13.77
C THR A 207 -0.83 -4.00 14.06
N ASN A 208 -0.93 -2.67 14.19
CA ASN A 208 -2.22 -1.96 14.32
C ASN A 208 -3.11 -2.04 13.06
N LEU A 209 -2.56 -2.37 11.89
CA LEU A 209 -3.37 -2.64 10.71
C LEU A 209 -4.32 -3.83 10.94
N LYS A 210 -3.96 -4.82 11.78
CA LYS A 210 -4.81 -5.98 12.13
C LYS A 210 -5.37 -6.69 10.88
N GLY A 211 -4.51 -6.98 9.91
CA GLY A 211 -4.86 -7.59 8.63
C GLY A 211 -5.40 -6.62 7.57
N ARG A 212 -5.66 -5.34 7.88
CA ARG A 212 -6.02 -4.33 6.88
C ARG A 212 -4.83 -4.02 5.97
N ALA A 213 -5.15 -3.56 4.77
CA ALA A 213 -4.15 -3.11 3.82
C ALA A 213 -3.50 -1.78 4.23
N GLY A 214 -2.18 -1.77 4.23
CA GLY A 214 -1.35 -0.59 4.43
C GLY A 214 -0.24 -0.51 3.38
N GLU A 215 0.19 0.71 3.09
CA GLU A 215 1.25 1.01 2.13
C GLU A 215 2.30 1.92 2.77
N ILE A 216 3.57 1.67 2.49
CA ILE A 216 4.70 2.54 2.82
C ILE A 216 5.04 3.29 1.55
N ALA A 217 4.55 4.52 1.46
CA ALA A 217 4.79 5.43 0.36
C ALA A 217 5.99 6.34 0.66
N HIS A 218 6.46 7.03 -0.38
CA HIS A 218 7.54 8.02 -0.29
C HIS A 218 7.25 9.18 0.69
N ASP A 219 5.98 9.48 0.97
CA ASP A 219 5.53 10.59 1.80
C ASP A 219 4.97 10.17 3.18
N GLY A 220 5.08 8.88 3.53
CA GLY A 220 4.59 8.32 4.78
C GLY A 220 3.86 6.98 4.58
N TRP A 221 3.27 6.48 5.67
CA TRP A 221 2.56 5.21 5.68
C TRP A 221 1.06 5.46 5.55
N ARG A 222 0.38 4.79 4.61
CA ARG A 222 -0.99 5.05 4.20
C ARG A 222 -1.87 3.83 4.47
N TRP A 223 -3.10 4.05 4.94
CA TRP A 223 -4.09 2.99 5.11
C TRP A 223 -5.51 3.56 5.13
N ASN A 224 -6.51 2.70 4.93
CA ASN A 224 -7.90 3.06 5.08
C ASN A 224 -8.40 2.77 6.50
N SER A 225 -9.07 3.74 7.11
CA SER A 225 -9.81 3.58 8.37
C SER A 225 -11.19 4.19 8.20
N ASP A 226 -12.25 3.38 8.30
CA ASP A 226 -13.66 3.78 8.16
C ASP A 226 -13.94 4.66 6.92
N GLY A 227 -13.39 4.26 5.78
CA GLY A 227 -13.52 4.96 4.51
C GLY A 227 -12.76 6.29 4.45
N LYS A 228 -11.88 6.58 5.43
CA LYS A 228 -10.97 7.73 5.42
C LYS A 228 -9.59 7.26 5.01
N CYS A 229 -8.95 8.02 4.12
CA CYS A 229 -7.54 7.80 3.81
C CYS A 229 -6.70 8.49 4.87
N LEU A 230 -5.99 7.69 5.67
CA LEU A 230 -5.08 8.18 6.69
C LEU A 230 -3.64 8.03 6.18
N ARG A 231 -2.81 9.03 6.48
CA ARG A 231 -1.37 9.02 6.23
C ARG A 231 -0.62 9.33 7.51
N MET A 232 0.30 8.48 7.92
CA MET A 232 1.22 8.75 9.02
C MET A 232 2.63 9.07 8.52
N ALA A 233 3.15 10.22 8.93
CA ALA A 233 4.56 10.55 8.77
C ALA A 233 5.27 10.36 10.13
N PRO A 234 6.38 9.59 10.21
CA PRO A 234 7.28 9.70 11.35
C PRO A 234 7.88 11.10 11.35
N LEU A 235 7.79 11.80 12.48
CA LEU A 235 8.46 13.09 12.62
C LEU A 235 9.93 12.88 13.02
N PRO A 236 10.85 13.76 12.62
CA PRO A 236 12.18 13.80 13.21
C PRO A 236 12.07 14.01 14.73
N PRO A 237 13.11 13.66 15.52
CA PRO A 237 13.16 13.98 16.94
C PRO A 237 12.94 15.48 17.18
N ALA A 238 12.46 15.84 18.37
CA ALA A 238 12.23 17.23 18.71
C ALA A 238 13.57 17.97 18.89
N SER A 239 13.75 19.11 18.22
CA SER A 239 14.96 19.95 18.35
C SER A 239 15.11 20.57 19.75
N ALA A 240 14.02 20.64 20.51
CA ALA A 240 14.03 20.87 21.95
C ALA A 240 13.36 19.66 22.64
N PRO A 241 13.94 19.12 23.73
CA PRO A 241 13.28 18.06 24.49
C PRO A 241 11.96 18.61 25.07
N LEU A 242 10.86 17.99 24.68
CA LEU A 242 9.56 18.27 25.30
C LEU A 242 9.56 17.58 26.68
N PRO A 243 9.26 18.28 27.78
CA PRO A 243 9.26 17.71 29.14
C PRO A 243 7.99 16.87 29.36
N LEU A 244 7.86 15.79 28.59
CA LEU A 244 6.76 14.83 28.67
C LEU A 244 7.22 13.67 29.56
N PRO A 245 6.66 13.51 30.78
CA PRO A 245 7.06 12.41 31.65
C PRO A 245 6.61 11.09 31.04
N ARG A 246 7.47 10.06 31.20
CA ARG A 246 7.18 8.67 30.81
C ARG A 246 6.26 7.98 31.81
N ALA A 247 6.36 8.31 33.09
CA ALA A 247 5.42 7.88 34.11
C ALA A 247 4.04 8.53 33.87
N ARG A 248 2.96 7.81 34.16
CA ARG A 248 1.58 8.30 33.95
C ARG A 248 1.10 9.13 35.14
N GLU A 249 1.52 8.74 36.33
CA GLU A 249 1.37 9.42 37.61
C GLU A 249 2.02 10.82 37.62
N ASP A 250 3.14 11.00 36.89
CA ASP A 250 3.82 12.28 36.74
C ASP A 250 3.18 13.21 35.71
N ALA A 251 2.13 12.79 34.99
CA ALA A 251 1.51 13.53 33.88
C ALA A 251 0.64 14.72 34.34
N ARG A 252 1.29 15.71 34.95
CA ARG A 252 0.67 16.89 35.59
C ARG A 252 -0.19 17.71 34.63
N LEU A 253 -1.20 18.38 35.17
CA LEU A 253 -2.14 19.18 34.37
C LEU A 253 -1.44 20.40 33.75
N GLU A 254 -0.53 21.02 34.49
CA GLU A 254 0.25 22.20 34.11
C GLU A 254 1.17 21.90 32.92
N GLN A 255 1.80 20.73 32.89
CA GLN A 255 2.61 20.28 31.76
C GLN A 255 1.75 20.08 30.50
N ARG A 256 0.55 19.50 30.64
CA ARG A 256 -0.40 19.34 29.52
C ARG A 256 -0.90 20.71 29.00
N ALA A 257 -1.19 21.65 29.90
CA ALA A 257 -1.56 23.01 29.53
C ALA A 257 -0.41 23.77 28.83
N ALA A 258 0.81 23.68 29.35
CA ALA A 258 1.99 24.27 28.73
C ALA A 258 2.25 23.71 27.32
N MET A 259 2.11 22.39 27.15
CA MET A 259 2.18 21.73 25.84
C MET A 259 1.10 22.21 24.87
N GLN A 260 -0.15 22.38 25.33
CA GLN A 260 -1.22 22.94 24.50
C GLN A 260 -0.91 24.38 24.05
N ILE A 261 -0.35 25.22 24.94
CA ILE A 261 0.07 26.59 24.59
C ILE A 261 1.22 26.57 23.56
N GLN A 262 2.21 25.68 23.72
CA GLN A 262 3.29 25.52 22.74
C GLN A 262 2.76 25.09 21.37
N LEU A 263 1.78 24.18 21.32
CA LEU A 263 1.14 23.76 20.08
C LEU A 263 0.34 24.89 19.42
N ALA A 264 -0.44 25.65 20.18
CA ALA A 264 -1.17 26.80 19.66
C ALA A 264 -0.24 27.89 19.09
N ARG A 265 0.91 28.14 19.74
CA ARG A 265 1.95 29.05 19.21
C ARG A 265 2.62 28.53 17.94
N ARG A 266 2.81 27.21 17.83
CA ARG A 266 3.41 26.56 16.65
C ARG A 266 2.45 26.49 15.46
N TYR A 267 1.15 26.39 15.72
CA TYR A 267 0.10 26.26 14.71
C TYR A 267 -1.00 27.31 14.94
N PRO A 268 -0.73 28.61 14.71
CA PRO A 268 -1.66 29.69 15.05
C PRO A 268 -2.95 29.68 14.22
N GLY A 269 -2.97 29.03 13.06
CA GLY A 269 -4.17 28.83 12.24
C GLY A 269 -4.95 27.55 12.56
N ALA A 270 -4.58 26.80 13.59
CA ALA A 270 -5.18 25.51 13.90
C ALA A 270 -6.37 25.61 14.88
N THR A 271 -7.48 24.98 14.52
CA THR A 271 -8.58 24.72 15.44
C THR A 271 -8.39 23.36 16.09
N PHE A 272 -8.17 23.31 17.41
CA PHE A 272 -7.97 22.06 18.14
C PHE A 272 -9.30 21.33 18.32
N LEU A 273 -9.41 20.14 17.71
CA LEU A 273 -10.56 19.24 17.80
C LEU A 273 -10.45 18.30 18.99
N MET A 274 -9.21 17.97 19.38
CA MET A 274 -8.85 17.30 20.61
C MET A 274 -7.63 18.03 21.19
N PRO A 275 -7.75 18.70 22.35
CA PRO A 275 -6.62 19.37 22.98
C PRO A 275 -5.56 18.33 23.41
N PHE A 276 -4.34 18.81 23.67
CA PHE A 276 -3.24 17.98 24.15
C PHE A 276 -3.62 17.27 25.46
N ARG A 277 -3.72 15.95 25.40
CA ARG A 277 -4.10 15.10 26.55
C ARG A 277 -3.24 13.85 26.64
N LEU A 278 -3.24 13.27 27.83
CA LEU A 278 -2.81 11.91 28.08
C LEU A 278 -3.86 10.96 27.48
N LEU A 279 -3.43 9.95 26.73
CA LEU A 279 -4.26 8.83 26.30
C LEU A 279 -4.36 7.80 27.44
N ASP A 280 -5.47 7.10 27.52
CA ASP A 280 -5.69 6.04 28.52
C ASP A 280 -4.67 4.91 28.38
N ALA A 281 -4.47 4.13 29.44
CA ALA A 281 -3.61 2.96 29.37
C ALA A 281 -4.40 1.79 28.74
N PRO A 282 -3.82 1.01 27.81
CA PRO A 282 -4.46 -0.21 27.33
C PRO A 282 -4.75 -1.16 28.49
N ALA A 283 -5.94 -1.75 28.51
CA ALA A 283 -6.33 -2.73 29.54
C ALA A 283 -5.37 -3.93 29.63
N ALA A 284 -4.71 -4.29 28.53
CA ALA A 284 -3.71 -5.35 28.46
C ALA A 284 -2.30 -4.95 28.99
N ALA A 285 -2.04 -3.65 29.21
CA ALA A 285 -0.80 -3.15 29.79
C ALA A 285 -1.04 -1.88 30.64
N PRO A 286 -1.72 -1.99 31.80
CA PRO A 286 -2.13 -0.85 32.62
C PRO A 286 -0.95 -0.09 33.24
N ARG A 287 0.23 -0.72 33.35
CA ARG A 287 1.50 -0.11 33.83
C ARG A 287 2.37 0.45 32.69
N SER A 288 1.85 0.54 31.47
CA SER A 288 2.60 1.11 30.35
C SER A 288 2.85 2.61 30.52
N GLY A 289 3.88 3.12 29.84
CA GLY A 289 4.26 4.53 29.95
C GLY A 289 3.18 5.46 29.39
N ALA A 290 3.23 6.72 29.80
CA ALA A 290 2.41 7.78 29.25
C ALA A 290 2.48 7.85 27.72
N LYS A 291 1.36 8.21 27.11
CA LYS A 291 1.19 8.43 25.67
C LYS A 291 0.35 9.69 25.54
N TYR A 292 0.78 10.66 24.76
CA TYR A 292 0.06 11.92 24.62
C TYR A 292 -0.40 12.12 23.19
N ALA A 293 -1.55 12.76 23.01
CA ALA A 293 -2.04 13.10 21.70
C ALA A 293 -2.78 14.45 21.69
N ALA A 294 -2.82 15.05 20.50
CA ALA A 294 -3.62 16.22 20.17
C ALA A 294 -4.11 16.05 18.72
N ILE A 295 -5.30 16.55 18.40
CA ILE A 295 -5.84 16.56 17.03
C ILE A 295 -6.35 17.96 16.73
N TRP A 296 -5.96 18.51 15.58
CA TRP A 296 -6.39 19.81 15.12
C TRP A 296 -6.72 19.79 13.64
N THR A 297 -7.42 20.81 13.17
CA THR A 297 -7.68 21.06 11.75
C THR A 297 -7.03 22.35 11.31
N GLU A 298 -6.49 22.36 10.10
CA GLU A 298 -6.03 23.55 9.40
C GLU A 298 -6.54 23.46 7.94
N ARG A 299 -7.37 24.44 7.55
CA ARG A 299 -8.05 24.51 6.24
C ARG A 299 -8.94 23.27 5.96
N SER A 300 -8.41 22.33 5.18
CA SER A 300 -9.06 21.08 4.77
C SER A 300 -8.31 19.83 5.24
N ASN A 301 -7.35 19.97 6.15
CA ASN A 301 -6.59 18.84 6.70
C ASN A 301 -6.88 18.69 8.19
N VAL A 302 -7.16 17.47 8.63
CA VAL A 302 -7.16 17.10 10.05
C VAL A 302 -5.84 16.40 10.35
N THR A 303 -5.12 16.89 11.36
CA THR A 303 -3.84 16.35 11.81
C THR A 303 -3.94 15.93 13.26
N GLY A 304 -3.77 14.64 13.51
CA GLY A 304 -3.42 14.12 14.82
C GLY A 304 -1.91 14.02 14.98
N GLN A 305 -1.42 14.27 16.20
CA GLN A 305 -0.04 13.95 16.56
C GLN A 305 -0.01 13.10 17.82
N LEU A 306 0.82 12.07 17.80
CA LEU A 306 1.11 11.15 18.89
C LEU A 306 2.53 11.42 19.41
N TRP A 307 2.69 11.43 20.73
CA TRP A 307 3.97 11.51 21.44
C TRP A 307 4.14 10.31 22.37
N ILE A 308 5.28 9.64 22.26
CA ILE A 308 5.67 8.50 23.07
C ILE A 308 7.01 8.82 23.74
N PRO A 309 6.99 9.30 25.01
CA PRO A 309 8.20 9.50 25.80
C PRO A 309 8.98 8.19 25.94
N GLN A 310 10.30 8.28 25.77
CA GLN A 310 11.22 7.16 25.94
C GLN A 310 11.82 7.16 27.36
N LYS A 311 12.75 6.24 27.63
CA LYS A 311 13.52 6.24 28.88
C LYS A 311 14.41 7.50 28.95
N SER A 312 14.84 7.87 30.15
CA SER A 312 15.50 9.15 30.44
C SER A 312 16.68 9.45 29.50
N GLY A 313 16.64 10.60 28.83
CA GLY A 313 17.68 11.08 27.91
C GLY A 313 17.37 10.88 26.42
N GLU A 314 16.48 9.96 26.07
CA GLU A 314 16.07 9.73 24.68
C GLU A 314 14.97 10.71 24.23
N ALA A 315 15.05 11.14 22.96
CA ALA A 315 14.01 12.00 22.38
C ALA A 315 12.68 11.25 22.26
N PRO A 316 11.53 11.89 22.57
CA PRO A 316 10.23 11.24 22.44
C PRO A 316 9.97 10.86 20.98
N ILE A 317 9.47 9.66 20.75
CA ILE A 317 9.02 9.23 19.43
C ILE A 317 7.75 10.01 19.09
N ARG A 318 7.70 10.54 17.86
CA ARG A 318 6.61 11.38 17.39
C ARG A 318 6.10 10.89 16.03
N ALA A 319 4.79 10.83 15.91
CA ALA A 319 4.13 10.49 14.66
C ALA A 319 2.99 11.47 14.39
N GLN A 320 2.81 11.90 13.14
CA GLN A 320 1.67 12.70 12.72
C GLN A 320 0.77 11.87 11.80
N VAL A 321 -0.49 11.67 12.20
CA VAL A 321 -1.53 11.01 11.40
C VAL A 321 -2.43 12.09 10.81
N GLY A 322 -2.37 12.27 9.49
CA GLY A 322 -3.15 13.27 8.77
C GLY A 322 -4.20 12.64 7.85
N ALA A 323 -5.28 13.38 7.61
CA ALA A 323 -6.29 13.09 6.60
C ALA A 323 -6.78 14.38 5.95
N THR A 324 -7.02 14.35 4.64
CA THR A 324 -7.65 15.47 3.91
C THR A 324 -9.17 15.28 3.88
N LEU A 325 -9.88 16.34 4.25
CA LEU A 325 -11.35 16.42 4.21
C LEU A 325 -11.82 16.74 2.78
N PRO A 326 -13.00 16.25 2.37
CA PRO A 326 -13.59 16.56 1.06
C PRO A 326 -14.05 18.03 0.93
N ALA A 327 -14.22 18.73 2.05
CA ALA A 327 -14.56 20.15 2.14
C ALA A 327 -13.81 20.81 3.30
N ARG A 328 -13.72 22.15 3.32
CA ARG A 328 -13.10 22.89 4.44
C ARG A 328 -13.93 22.73 5.71
N TYR A 329 -13.26 22.62 6.86
CA TYR A 329 -13.91 22.29 8.14
C TYR A 329 -14.91 23.34 8.64
N ASP A 330 -14.78 24.60 8.20
CA ASP A 330 -15.70 25.72 8.49
C ASP A 330 -17.06 25.63 7.79
N THR A 331 -17.25 24.67 6.87
CA THR A 331 -18.54 24.40 6.22
C THR A 331 -19.34 23.32 6.94
N PRO A 332 -20.69 23.31 6.89
CA PRO A 332 -21.50 22.25 7.51
C PRO A 332 -21.12 20.83 7.04
N SER A 333 -20.78 20.67 5.76
CA SER A 333 -20.27 19.42 5.18
C SER A 333 -18.88 19.05 5.72
N GLY A 334 -18.00 20.04 5.95
CA GLY A 334 -16.70 19.88 6.59
C GLY A 334 -16.77 19.52 8.08
N LEU A 335 -17.70 20.10 8.84
CA LEU A 335 -17.97 19.75 10.24
C LEU A 335 -18.41 18.28 10.36
N ALA A 336 -19.38 17.88 9.53
CA ALA A 336 -19.87 16.50 9.50
C ALA A 336 -18.76 15.50 9.12
N ALA A 337 -18.05 15.74 8.02
CA ALA A 337 -16.92 14.90 7.59
C ALA A 337 -15.75 14.90 8.59
N GLY A 338 -15.51 16.03 9.24
CA GLY A 338 -14.47 16.22 10.25
C GLY A 338 -14.71 15.42 11.52
N SER A 339 -15.96 15.30 11.98
CA SER A 339 -16.31 14.50 13.17
C SER A 339 -15.97 13.00 13.02
N GLY A 340 -16.25 12.42 11.84
CA GLY A 340 -15.89 11.03 11.54
C GLY A 340 -14.37 10.86 11.35
N THR A 341 -13.72 11.85 10.75
CA THR A 341 -12.26 11.85 10.54
C THR A 341 -11.50 11.99 11.86
N LEU A 342 -11.98 12.81 12.79
CA LEU A 342 -11.48 12.95 14.15
C LEU A 342 -11.48 11.60 14.87
N ARG A 343 -12.63 10.92 14.90
CA ARG A 343 -12.79 9.60 15.55
C ARG A 343 -11.90 8.53 14.92
N ALA A 344 -11.71 8.55 13.59
CA ALA A 344 -10.79 7.63 12.91
C ALA A 344 -9.33 7.90 13.32
N ILE A 345 -8.87 9.16 13.28
CA ILE A 345 -7.50 9.53 13.68
C ILE A 345 -7.25 9.21 15.16
N GLU A 346 -8.20 9.51 16.05
CA GLU A 346 -8.10 9.17 17.48
C GLU A 346 -7.98 7.66 17.70
N ARG A 347 -8.90 6.85 17.15
CA ARG A 347 -8.90 5.39 17.25
C ARG A 347 -7.57 4.79 16.80
N GLU A 348 -7.02 5.28 15.69
CA GLU A 348 -5.78 4.74 15.13
C GLU A 348 -4.54 5.17 15.91
N MET A 349 -4.47 6.42 16.39
CA MET A 349 -3.37 6.84 17.27
C MET A 349 -3.39 6.07 18.59
N THR A 350 -4.55 5.84 19.20
CA THR A 350 -4.68 4.99 20.39
C THR A 350 -4.28 3.55 20.07
N GLY A 351 -4.76 2.95 18.98
CA GLY A 351 -4.38 1.58 18.59
C GLY A 351 -2.88 1.41 18.31
N ILE A 352 -2.22 2.40 17.73
CA ILE A 352 -0.74 2.43 17.57
C ILE A 352 -0.05 2.57 18.92
N ALA A 353 -0.57 3.41 19.83
CA ALA A 353 -0.02 3.59 21.18
C ALA A 353 -0.17 2.32 22.04
N ASP A 354 -1.30 1.64 21.97
CA ASP A 354 -1.57 0.36 22.63
C ASP A 354 -0.63 -0.73 22.12
N THR A 355 -0.48 -0.81 20.79
CA THR A 355 0.41 -1.76 20.13
C THR A 355 1.88 -1.47 20.46
N TRP A 356 2.26 -0.19 20.57
CA TRP A 356 3.57 0.22 21.05
C TRP A 356 3.82 -0.33 22.46
N SER A 357 2.94 -0.01 23.41
CA SER A 357 3.05 -0.43 24.81
C SER A 357 3.10 -1.96 24.94
N ALA A 358 2.25 -2.67 24.20
CA ALA A 358 2.19 -4.12 24.21
C ALA A 358 3.46 -4.80 23.66
N ASN A 359 4.24 -4.13 22.81
CA ASN A 359 5.41 -4.72 22.13
C ASN A 359 6.76 -4.19 22.62
N HIS A 360 6.81 -3.05 23.32
CA HIS A 360 8.06 -2.35 23.68
C HIS A 360 8.14 -1.87 25.14
N GLU A 361 7.07 -2.00 25.94
CA GLU A 361 7.02 -1.45 27.31
C GLU A 361 6.54 -2.43 28.39
N ARG A 362 6.56 -3.74 28.11
CA ARG A 362 6.29 -4.78 29.12
C ARG A 362 7.40 -4.87 30.16
#